data_AF-A0A397IP42-F1
#
_entry.id   AF-A0A397IP42-F1
#
_cell.length_a   1.000
_cell.length_b   1.000
_cell.length_c   1.000
_cell.angle_alpha   90.00
_cell.angle_beta   90.00
_cell.angle_gamma   90.00
#
_symmetry.space_group_name_H-M   'P 1'
#
loop_
_entity.id
_entity.type
_entity.pdbx_description
1 polymer ?
#
loop_
_entity_poly.entity_id
_entity_poly.type
_entity_poly.pdbx_seq_one_letter_code
_entity_poly.pdbx_strand_id
1 'polypeptide(L)'
;MTDNSSSLINERDSELSIHDITWKMIESAQIKIIKEAFRLRYRKDSKLISEYAGYVKNLRNAENQDEYIKYTAITLFPNDEAYNKRMTRYRKWYQGSR
;
A
#
# COMPACT_ATOMS: atom_id res chain seq x y z
N MET A 1 -33.45 -26.62 -9.01
CA MET A 1 -32.03 -26.98 -8.88
C MET A 1 -31.24 -26.17 -9.90
N THR A 2 -30.66 -25.06 -9.45
CA THR A 2 -29.42 -24.46 -9.97
C THR A 2 -28.95 -23.54 -8.87
N ASP A 3 -27.99 -24.03 -8.10
CA ASP A 3 -27.19 -23.22 -7.19
C ASP A 3 -26.46 -22.19 -8.03
N ASN A 4 -26.56 -20.91 -7.65
CA ASN A 4 -25.59 -19.93 -8.10
C ASN A 4 -25.16 -19.11 -6.89
N SER A 5 -24.12 -19.64 -6.26
CA SER A 5 -23.33 -19.03 -5.20
C SER A 5 -22.84 -17.66 -5.66
N SER A 6 -23.48 -16.61 -5.16
CA SER A 6 -22.90 -15.27 -5.13
C SER A 6 -23.24 -14.62 -3.79
N SER A 7 -22.78 -15.26 -2.72
CA SER A 7 -22.73 -14.66 -1.41
C SER A 7 -21.27 -14.51 -0.99
N LEU A 8 -21.01 -13.38 -0.32
CA LEU A 8 -19.79 -13.03 0.41
C LEU A 8 -18.70 -12.29 -0.38
N ILE A 9 -19.07 -11.16 -0.98
CA ILE A 9 -18.26 -9.94 -0.81
C ILE A 9 -18.92 -9.14 0.31
N ASN A 10 -18.87 -9.66 1.52
CA ASN A 10 -19.11 -8.88 2.71
C ASN A 10 -17.96 -9.16 3.65
N GLU A 11 -16.94 -8.30 3.63
CA GLU A 11 -16.05 -8.17 4.76
C GLU A 11 -15.47 -6.75 4.79
N ARG A 12 -16.25 -5.89 5.45
CA ARG A 12 -15.76 -4.80 6.31
C ARG A 12 -14.90 -3.74 5.62
N ASP A 13 -15.57 -2.83 4.92
CA ASP A 13 -15.21 -1.41 5.01
C ASP A 13 -15.53 -0.92 6.43
N SER A 14 -14.82 -1.44 7.42
CA SER A 14 -14.74 -0.78 8.72
C SER A 14 -13.99 0.51 8.47
N GLU A 15 -14.62 1.66 8.77
CA GLU A 15 -13.91 2.93 8.93
C GLU A 15 -12.74 2.67 9.87
N LEU A 16 -11.56 2.43 9.30
CA LEU A 16 -10.33 2.32 10.06
C LEU A 16 -10.14 3.69 10.68
N SER A 17 -10.36 3.79 11.99
CA SER A 17 -9.91 4.95 12.72
C SER A 17 -8.41 5.06 12.47
N ILE A 18 -7.92 6.27 12.21
CA ILE A 18 -6.47 6.53 12.03
C ILE A 18 -5.66 5.97 13.23
N HIS A 19 -6.32 5.75 14.37
CA HIS A 19 -5.74 5.19 15.58
C HIS A 19 -5.48 3.67 15.51
N ASP A 20 -6.05 2.97 14.53
CA ASP A 20 -5.93 1.51 14.37
C ASP A 20 -4.82 1.10 13.37
N ILE A 21 -4.28 2.06 12.61
CA ILE A 21 -3.21 1.78 11.64
C ILE A 21 -1.87 1.66 12.36
N THR A 22 -1.39 0.43 12.48
CA THR A 22 -0.09 0.11 13.08
C THR A 22 1.01 -0.09 12.03
N TRP A 23 2.27 0.06 12.43
CA TRP A 23 3.40 -0.22 11.55
C TRP A 23 3.39 -1.63 10.96
N LYS A 24 2.88 -2.63 11.70
CA LYS A 24 2.76 -4.02 11.24
C LYS A 24 1.79 -4.17 10.07
N MET A 25 0.71 -3.39 10.06
CA MET A 25 -0.25 -3.38 8.94
C MET A 25 0.41 -2.80 7.69
N ILE A 26 1.14 -1.69 7.83
CA ILE A 26 1.88 -1.06 6.73
C ILE A 26 2.96 -1.99 6.19
N GLU A 27 3.74 -2.63 7.07
CA GLU A 27 4.74 -3.62 6.67
C GLU A 27 4.10 -4.79 5.89
N SER A 28 3.01 -5.35 6.43
CA SER A 28 2.29 -6.45 5.81
C SER A 28 1.77 -6.09 4.42
N ALA A 29 1.25 -4.87 4.25
CA ALA A 29 0.80 -4.36 2.96
C ALA A 29 1.96 -4.24 1.96
N GLN A 30 3.12 -3.70 2.38
CA GLN A 30 4.31 -3.61 1.52
C GLN A 30 4.83 -5.00 1.10
N ILE A 31 4.87 -5.95 2.03
CA ILE A 31 5.26 -7.34 1.73
C ILE A 31 4.28 -8.00 0.76
N LYS A 32 2.97 -7.74 0.90
CA LYS A 32 1.96 -8.27 -0.03
C LYS A 32 2.18 -7.77 -1.45
N ILE A 33 2.54 -6.51 -1.63
CA ILE A 33 2.88 -5.93 -2.95
C ILE A 33 4.11 -6.63 -3.55
N ILE A 34 5.17 -6.85 -2.76
CA ILE A 34 6.37 -7.56 -3.22
C ILE A 34 6.04 -9.01 -3.64
N LYS A 35 5.26 -9.73 -2.82
CA LYS A 35 4.81 -11.10 -3.13
C LYS A 35 4.03 -11.14 -4.44
N GLU A 36 3.14 -10.18 -4.64
CA GLU A 36 2.33 -10.09 -5.85
C GLU A 36 3.18 -9.74 -7.08
N ALA A 37 4.17 -8.85 -6.94
CA ALA A 37 5.12 -8.57 -8.00
C ALA A 37 5.90 -9.84 -8.42
N PHE A 38 6.32 -10.67 -7.46
CA PHE A 38 6.93 -11.96 -7.79
C PHE A 38 5.96 -12.93 -8.47
N ARG A 39 4.70 -12.98 -8.03
CA ARG A 39 3.65 -13.78 -8.68
C ARG A 39 3.46 -13.38 -10.15
N LEU A 40 3.56 -12.09 -10.44
CA LEU A 40 3.51 -11.51 -11.78
C LEU A 40 4.85 -11.55 -12.54
N ARG A 41 5.84 -12.31 -12.04
CA ARG A 41 7.17 -12.52 -12.67
C ARG A 41 8.03 -11.27 -12.83
N TYR A 42 7.83 -10.25 -12.01
CA TYR A 42 8.77 -9.13 -11.93
C TYR A 42 10.15 -9.63 -11.46
N ARG A 43 11.22 -9.10 -12.05
CA ARG A 43 12.60 -9.44 -11.65
C ARG A 43 12.92 -8.85 -10.27
N LYS A 44 13.79 -9.52 -9.51
CA LYS A 44 14.21 -9.09 -8.16
C LYS A 44 14.81 -7.69 -8.12
N ASP A 45 15.48 -7.29 -9.19
CA ASP A 45 16.12 -5.99 -9.41
C ASP A 45 15.16 -4.95 -10.04
N SER A 46 13.89 -5.30 -10.28
CA SER A 46 12.92 -4.35 -10.80
C SER A 46 12.75 -3.18 -9.83
N LYS A 47 12.49 -2.00 -10.39
CA LYS A 47 12.23 -0.78 -9.62
C LYS A 47 11.11 -0.98 -8.58
N LEU A 48 10.03 -1.67 -8.97
CA LEU A 48 8.93 -1.99 -8.07
C LEU A 48 9.38 -2.81 -6.85
N ILE A 49 10.09 -3.91 -7.07
CA ILE A 49 10.52 -4.76 -5.95
C ILE A 49 11.56 -4.05 -5.08
N SER A 50 12.54 -3.39 -5.70
CA SER A 50 13.61 -2.69 -4.97
C SER A 50 13.08 -1.52 -4.12
N GLU A 51 12.14 -0.72 -4.63
CA GLU A 51 11.52 0.37 -3.87
C GLU A 51 10.76 -0.15 -2.65
N TYR A 52 9.87 -1.13 -2.84
CA TYR A 52 9.07 -1.67 -1.73
C TYR A 52 9.92 -2.44 -0.71
N ALA A 53 10.95 -3.16 -1.15
CA ALA A 53 11.92 -3.77 -0.23
C ALA A 53 12.69 -2.71 0.57
N GLY A 54 13.02 -1.58 -0.06
CA GLY A 54 13.59 -0.41 0.61
C GLY A 54 12.68 0.16 1.68
N TYR A 55 11.38 0.30 1.41
CA TYR A 55 10.41 0.77 2.41
C TYR A 55 10.32 -0.16 3.62
N VAL A 56 10.26 -1.48 3.40
CA VAL A 56 10.25 -2.48 4.49
C VAL A 56 11.54 -2.40 5.30
N LYS A 57 12.69 -2.27 4.63
CA LYS A 57 13.99 -2.15 5.29
C LYS A 57 14.05 -0.90 6.18
N ASN A 58 13.65 0.26 5.65
CA ASN A 58 13.66 1.50 6.40
C ASN A 58 12.69 1.47 7.58
N LEU A 59 11.50 0.90 7.39
CA LEU A 59 10.51 0.73 8.46
C LEU A 59 11.05 -0.13 9.60
N ARG A 60 11.68 -1.28 9.29
CA ARG A 60 12.25 -2.19 10.31
C ARG A 60 13.41 -1.57 11.08
N ASN A 61 14.17 -0.70 10.42
CA ASN A 61 15.34 -0.04 11.00
C ASN A 61 15.01 1.25 11.75
N ALA A 62 13.75 1.71 11.73
CA ALA A 62 13.34 2.88 12.47
C ALA A 62 13.39 2.62 13.98
N GLU A 63 13.87 3.61 14.74
CA GLU A 63 13.89 3.57 16.21
C GLU A 63 12.48 3.41 16.80
N ASN A 64 11.51 4.09 16.19
CA ASN A 64 10.09 3.95 16.48
C ASN A 64 9.31 3.78 15.17
N GLN A 65 8.83 2.56 14.91
CA GLN A 65 8.16 2.26 13.65
C GLN A 65 6.80 2.96 13.49
N ASP A 66 6.04 3.12 14.59
CA ASP A 66 4.73 3.80 14.56
C ASP A 66 4.89 5.30 14.31
N GLU A 67 5.93 5.91 14.87
CA GLU A 67 6.25 7.31 14.58
C GLU A 67 6.78 7.48 13.15
N TYR A 68 7.63 6.56 12.69
CA TYR A 68 8.15 6.58 11.33
C TYR A 68 7.05 6.52 10.27
N ILE A 69 6.04 5.65 10.42
CA ILE A 69 4.92 5.61 9.46
C ILE A 69 4.11 6.90 9.47
N LYS A 70 3.89 7.51 10.64
CA LYS A 70 3.14 8.77 10.78
C LYS A 70 3.89 9.91 10.10
N TYR A 71 5.18 10.05 10.41
CA TYR A 71 6.05 11.06 9.79
C TYR A 71 6.13 10.89 8.27
N THR A 72 6.30 9.65 7.80
CA THR A 72 6.34 9.34 6.37
C THR A 72 5.03 9.71 5.69
N ALA A 73 3.88 9.38 6.30
CA ALA A 73 2.57 9.71 5.76
C ALA A 73 2.37 11.23 5.64
N ILE A 74 2.70 11.99 6.70
CA ILE A 74 2.62 13.46 6.72
C ILE A 74 3.54 14.07 5.66
N THR A 75 4.74 13.54 5.49
CA THR A 75 5.71 14.05 4.50
C THR A 75 5.24 13.79 3.07
N LEU A 76 4.67 12.62 2.80
CA LEU A 76 4.17 12.23 1.47
C LEU A 76 2.84 12.91 1.12
N PHE A 77 2.02 13.18 2.14
CA PHE A 77 0.64 13.65 2.03
C PHE A 77 0.35 14.67 3.14
N PRO A 78 0.96 15.86 3.09
CA PRO A 78 0.84 16.85 4.17
C PRO A 78 -0.57 17.42 4.31
N ASN A 79 -1.39 17.32 3.26
CA ASN A 79 -2.79 17.75 3.24
C ASN A 79 -3.56 17.03 2.11
N ASP A 80 -4.88 17.21 2.13
CA ASP A 80 -5.80 16.61 1.16
C ASP A 80 -5.51 17.05 -0.28
N GLU A 81 -5.09 18.29 -0.50
CA GLU A 81 -4.75 18.78 -1.84
C GLU A 81 -3.54 18.03 -2.41
N ALA A 82 -2.48 17.87 -1.62
CA ALA A 82 -1.28 17.13 -2.00
C ALA A 82 -1.60 15.66 -2.30
N TYR A 83 -2.44 15.03 -1.47
CA TYR A 83 -2.96 13.69 -1.71
C TYR A 83 -3.72 13.60 -3.03
N ASN A 84 -4.73 14.44 -3.23
CA ASN A 84 -5.57 14.43 -4.43
C ASN A 84 -4.77 14.68 -5.71
N LYS A 85 -3.81 15.61 -5.67
CA LYS A 85 -2.90 15.90 -6.79
C LYS A 85 -2.02 14.70 -7.13
N ARG A 86 -1.50 14.00 -6.12
CA ARG A 86 -0.68 12.79 -6.34
C ARG A 86 -1.52 11.65 -6.88
N MET A 87 -2.71 11.41 -6.31
CA MET A 87 -3.61 10.35 -6.75
C MET A 87 -4.10 10.57 -8.19
N THR A 88 -4.37 11.82 -8.57
CA THR A 88 -4.71 12.18 -9.96
C THR A 88 -3.57 11.88 -10.91
N ARG A 89 -2.32 12.17 -10.54
CA ARG A 89 -1.15 11.82 -11.35
C ARG A 89 -0.99 10.31 -11.51
N TYR A 90 -1.15 9.54 -10.43
CA TYR A 90 -1.09 8.08 -10.51
C TYR A 90 -2.19 7.51 -11.41
N ARG A 91 -3.44 7.95 -11.24
CA ARG A 91 -4.55 7.53 -12.12
C ARG A 91 -4.25 7.79 -13.59
N LYS A 92 -3.78 9.00 -13.93
CA LYS A 92 -3.38 9.35 -15.31
C LYS A 92 -2.26 8.46 -15.83
N TRP A 93 -1.25 8.18 -15.00
CA TRP A 93 -0.11 7.34 -15.40
C TRP A 93 -0.53 5.90 -15.74
N TYR A 94 -1.34 5.29 -14.88
CA TYR A 94 -1.85 3.94 -15.11
C TYR A 94 -2.91 3.87 -16.22
N GLN A 95 -3.67 4.95 -16.46
CA GLN A 95 -4.63 5.02 -17.56
C GLN A 95 -3.97 5.24 -18.93
N GLY A 96 -2.84 5.96 -18.97
CA GLY A 96 -2.09 6.23 -20.20
C GLY A 96 -1.08 5.15 -20.60
N SER A 97 -0.94 4.08 -19.80
CA SER A 97 -0.03 2.97 -20.06
C SER A 97 -0.68 1.82 -20.88
N ARG A 98 -1.59 2.16 -21.79
CA ARG A 98 -2.35 1.19 -22.60
C ARG A 98 -1.84 1.13 -24.05
#